data_AF-A0A165Q4D0-F1
#
_entry.id   AF-A0A165Q4D0-F1
#
_cell.length_a   1.000
_cell.length_b   1.000
_cell.length_c   1.000
_cell.angle_alpha   90.00
_cell.angle_beta   90.00
_cell.angle_gamma   90.00
#
_symmetry.space_group_name_H-M   'P 1'
#
loop_
_entity.id
_entity.type
_entity.pdbx_description
1 polymer ?
#
loop_
_entity_poly.entity_id
_entity_poly.type
_entity_poly.pdbx_seq_one_letter_code
_entity_poly.pdbx_strand_id
1 'polypeptide(L)'
;MSELPSAAEERARLAVRDPSEPLTVHLQHGLAYTVGSALGCTPPTREQCLAAFLIPNKAGLTAGARAWSKHFHRSQADGIKDTTSTNPGWWGTPKGPVALLNERALDLFWRVMNSASWRNLHWLPHQVLAYEARVPEGYGMRWSQDLSGIQQVDLQSVEGRESLKDRLWIFRGFVEPMVEGGHENGWRH
;
A
#
# COMPACT_ATOMS: atom_id res chain seq x y z
N MET A 1 -12.67 -3.92 -6.54
CA MET A 1 -11.33 -3.70 -7.14
C MET A 1 -11.49 -3.55 -8.65
N SER A 2 -12.13 -2.49 -9.12
CA SER A 2 -12.28 -2.30 -10.57
C SER A 2 -11.18 -1.39 -11.07
N GLU A 3 -10.32 -1.96 -11.90
CA GLU A 3 -9.55 -1.15 -12.82
C GLU A 3 -10.48 -0.42 -13.78
N LEU A 4 -9.94 0.56 -14.49
CA LEU A 4 -10.64 1.12 -15.63
C LEU A 4 -10.95 0.01 -16.64
N PRO A 5 -12.14 0.02 -17.29
CA PRO A 5 -12.51 -1.01 -18.26
C PRO A 5 -11.47 -1.22 -19.37
N SER A 6 -10.74 -0.17 -19.73
CA SER A 6 -9.67 -0.21 -20.74
C SER A 6 -8.36 -0.81 -20.25
N ALA A 7 -8.17 -1.06 -18.95
CA ALA A 7 -6.87 -1.48 -18.40
C ALA A 7 -6.31 -2.76 -19.04
N ALA A 8 -7.16 -3.75 -19.31
CA ALA A 8 -6.76 -4.98 -19.97
C ALA A 8 -6.30 -4.75 -21.42
N GLU A 9 -7.05 -3.93 -22.17
CA GLU A 9 -6.71 -3.55 -23.54
C GLU A 9 -5.41 -2.74 -23.59
N GLU A 10 -5.20 -1.85 -22.63
CA GLU A 10 -3.99 -1.03 -22.55
C GLU A 10 -2.75 -1.86 -22.25
N ARG A 11 -2.87 -2.87 -21.38
CA ARG A 11 -1.78 -3.83 -21.15
C ARG A 11 -1.45 -4.64 -22.39
N ALA A 12 -2.46 -5.06 -23.16
CA ALA A 12 -2.25 -5.82 -24.39
C ALA A 12 -1.48 -5.01 -25.46
N ARG A 13 -1.52 -3.67 -25.39
CA ARG A 13 -0.85 -2.76 -26.34
C ARG A 13 0.55 -2.32 -25.90
N LEU A 14 1.06 -2.78 -24.76
CA LEU A 14 2.34 -2.31 -24.21
C LEU A 14 3.53 -2.47 -25.15
N ALA A 15 3.58 -3.55 -25.94
CA ALA A 15 4.68 -3.82 -26.86
C ALA A 15 4.77 -2.82 -28.03
N VAL A 16 3.71 -2.06 -28.29
CA VAL A 16 3.60 -1.15 -29.44
C VAL A 16 3.59 0.32 -28.98
N ARG A 17 3.40 0.59 -27.68
CA ARG A 17 3.43 1.93 -27.11
C ARG A 17 4.87 2.42 -26.91
N ASP A 18 5.04 3.73 -26.95
CA ASP A 18 6.30 4.36 -26.55
C ASP A 18 6.60 4.02 -25.08
N PRO A 19 7.79 3.45 -24.77
CA PRO A 19 8.17 3.08 -23.41
C PRO A 19 8.29 4.28 -22.45
N SER A 20 8.42 5.50 -22.97
CA SER A 20 8.52 6.73 -22.17
C SER A 20 7.16 7.34 -21.83
N GLU A 21 6.07 6.89 -22.45
CA GLU A 21 4.73 7.39 -22.14
C GLU A 21 4.34 7.11 -20.68
N PRO A 22 3.76 8.08 -19.95
CA PRO A 22 3.40 7.91 -18.54
C PRO A 22 2.53 6.68 -18.23
N LEU A 23 1.58 6.35 -19.13
CA LEU A 23 0.75 5.16 -18.99
C LEU A 23 1.54 3.87 -19.20
N THR A 24 2.44 3.84 -20.19
CA THR A 24 3.30 2.69 -20.46
C THR A 24 4.21 2.40 -19.28
N VAL A 25 4.86 3.43 -18.72
CA VAL A 25 5.69 3.31 -17.51
C VAL A 25 4.89 2.73 -16.34
N HIS A 26 3.68 3.26 -16.11
CA HIS A 26 2.79 2.79 -15.03
C HIS A 26 2.44 1.30 -15.16
N LEU A 27 2.05 0.88 -16.37
CA LEU A 27 1.66 -0.50 -16.65
C LEU A 27 2.86 -1.46 -16.66
N GLN A 28 4.04 -1.01 -17.10
CA GLN A 28 5.29 -1.80 -17.03
C GLN A 28 5.70 -2.12 -15.59
N HIS A 29 5.39 -1.24 -14.63
CA HIS A 29 5.55 -1.55 -13.20
C HIS A 29 4.54 -2.59 -12.68
N GLY A 30 3.59 -3.03 -13.51
CA GLY A 30 2.52 -3.95 -13.13
C GLY A 30 1.56 -3.32 -12.12
N LEU A 31 1.37 -1.99 -12.22
CA LEU A 31 0.44 -1.24 -11.40
C LEU A 31 -0.97 -1.33 -12.00
N ALA A 32 -1.96 -1.23 -11.12
CA ALA A 32 -3.34 -1.19 -11.48
C ALA A 32 -3.67 0.15 -12.14
N TYR A 33 -4.45 0.13 -13.22
CA TYR A 33 -4.88 1.36 -13.89
C TYR A 33 -6.27 1.75 -13.41
N THR A 34 -6.32 2.77 -12.56
CA THR A 34 -7.55 3.26 -11.89
C THR A 34 -7.73 4.76 -12.10
N VAL A 35 -8.92 5.27 -11.78
CA VAL A 35 -9.11 6.71 -11.65
C VAL A 35 -8.13 7.23 -10.58
N GLY A 36 -7.37 8.29 -10.91
CA GLY A 36 -6.37 8.87 -10.02
C GLY A 36 -5.00 8.20 -10.02
N SER A 37 -4.75 7.21 -10.90
CA SER A 37 -3.41 6.61 -11.07
C SER A 37 -2.36 7.68 -11.32
N ALA A 38 -1.23 7.55 -10.63
CA ALA A 38 -0.10 8.47 -10.74
C ALA A 38 0.79 8.09 -11.93
N LEU A 39 0.29 8.32 -13.14
CA LEU A 39 0.96 7.93 -14.38
C LEU A 39 2.35 8.56 -14.48
N GLY A 40 3.32 7.79 -14.95
CA GLY A 40 4.72 8.21 -15.09
C GLY A 40 5.51 8.30 -13.78
N CYS A 41 4.89 8.04 -12.62
CA CYS A 41 5.59 7.97 -11.35
C CYS A 41 6.15 6.57 -11.09
N THR A 42 7.27 6.50 -10.38
CA THR A 42 7.90 5.23 -9.99
C THR A 42 7.39 4.80 -8.62
N PRO A 43 6.84 3.56 -8.47
CA PRO A 43 6.45 3.05 -7.16
C PRO A 43 7.68 2.74 -6.28
N PRO A 44 7.52 2.62 -4.96
CA PRO A 44 8.62 2.20 -4.09
C PRO A 44 9.10 0.79 -4.44
N THR A 45 10.41 0.56 -4.29
CA THR A 45 10.94 -0.82 -4.33
C THR A 45 10.51 -1.61 -3.09
N ARG A 46 10.68 -2.93 -3.13
CA ARG A 46 10.38 -3.79 -1.96
C ARG A 46 11.25 -3.41 -0.77
N GLU A 47 12.50 -3.03 -1.01
CA GLU A 47 13.47 -2.60 -0.01
C GLU A 47 13.06 -1.26 0.61
N GLN A 48 12.58 -0.30 -0.19
CA GLN A 48 12.04 0.96 0.32
C GLN A 48 10.79 0.74 1.18
N CYS A 49 9.88 -0.15 0.74
CA CYS A 49 8.72 -0.55 1.53
C CYS A 49 9.12 -1.18 2.86
N LEU A 50 10.11 -2.09 2.84
CA LEU A 50 10.62 -2.78 4.03
C LEU A 50 11.29 -1.80 4.99
N ALA A 51 12.16 -0.91 4.47
CA ALA A 51 12.84 0.10 5.27
C ALA A 51 11.82 0.98 6.02
N ALA A 52 10.79 1.46 5.32
CA ALA A 52 9.70 2.24 5.91
C ALA A 52 8.89 1.45 6.95
N PHE A 53 8.67 0.15 6.71
CA PHE A 53 7.95 -0.75 7.62
C PHE A 53 8.73 -0.99 8.93
N LEU A 54 10.06 -1.05 8.84
CA LEU A 54 10.96 -1.36 9.96
C LEU A 54 11.33 -0.17 10.84
N ILE A 55 10.93 1.06 10.49
CA ILE A 55 11.26 2.26 11.29
C ILE A 55 10.77 2.10 12.74
N PRO A 56 11.68 2.07 13.74
CA PRO A 56 11.30 1.88 15.14
C PRO A 56 10.75 3.17 15.74
N ASN A 57 9.88 3.03 16.74
CA ASN A 57 9.46 4.12 17.60
C ASN A 57 10.26 4.14 18.92
N LYS A 58 9.95 5.10 19.81
CA LYS A 58 10.57 5.22 21.14
C LYS A 58 10.39 3.98 22.04
N ALA A 59 9.38 3.16 21.78
CA ALA A 59 9.12 1.92 22.52
C ALA A 59 9.76 0.68 21.86
N GLY A 60 10.54 0.86 20.79
CA GLY A 60 11.18 -0.22 20.04
C GLY A 60 10.26 -1.00 19.08
N LEU A 61 8.98 -0.61 18.95
CA LEU A 61 8.07 -1.20 17.96
C LEU A 61 8.33 -0.61 16.58
N THR A 62 8.40 -1.45 15.55
CA THR A 62 8.46 -0.98 14.17
C THR A 62 7.15 -0.32 13.74
N ALA A 63 7.18 0.50 12.69
CA ALA A 63 5.97 1.10 12.11
C ALA A 63 4.93 0.02 11.74
N GLY A 64 5.41 -1.09 11.18
CA GLY A 64 4.65 -2.30 10.91
C GLY A 64 3.97 -2.88 12.14
N ALA A 65 4.75 -3.22 13.16
CA ALA A 65 4.22 -3.82 14.39
C ALA A 65 3.22 -2.91 15.09
N ARG A 66 3.50 -1.60 15.15
CA ARG A 66 2.59 -0.61 15.74
C ARG A 66 1.26 -0.53 14.98
N ALA A 67 1.29 -0.53 13.65
CA ALA A 67 0.07 -0.53 12.86
C ALA A 67 -0.71 -1.82 13.08
N TRP A 68 -0.03 -2.97 13.11
CA TRP A 68 -0.66 -4.28 13.31
C TRP A 68 -1.36 -4.36 14.67
N SER A 69 -0.71 -3.90 15.75
CA SER A 69 -1.30 -3.80 17.08
C SER A 69 -2.58 -2.97 17.14
N LYS A 70 -2.79 -2.03 16.21
CA LYS A 70 -4.02 -1.23 16.11
C LYS A 70 -5.05 -1.83 15.16
N HIS A 71 -4.60 -2.57 14.15
CA HIS A 71 -5.43 -2.96 13.01
C HIS A 71 -5.97 -4.39 13.11
N PHE A 72 -5.39 -5.25 13.96
CA PHE A 72 -5.72 -6.67 13.96
C PHE A 72 -7.21 -7.01 14.17
N HIS A 73 -7.87 -6.24 15.05
CA HIS A 73 -9.30 -6.37 15.34
C HIS A 73 -10.20 -6.16 14.12
N ARG A 74 -9.72 -5.45 13.09
CA ARG A 74 -10.52 -5.12 11.89
C ARG A 74 -10.71 -6.32 10.94
N SER A 75 -9.94 -7.38 11.12
CA SER A 75 -10.10 -8.64 10.34
C SER A 75 -10.87 -9.74 11.07
N GLN A 76 -11.42 -9.44 12.26
CA GLN A 76 -12.24 -10.37 13.02
C GLN A 76 -13.69 -10.22 12.52
N ALA A 77 -14.29 -11.31 12.05
CA ALA A 77 -15.59 -11.31 11.40
C ALA A 77 -16.70 -10.68 12.25
N ASP A 78 -17.71 -10.13 11.57
CA ASP A 78 -18.78 -9.28 12.10
C ASP A 78 -19.43 -9.78 13.39
N GLY A 79 -19.47 -8.89 14.38
CA GLY A 79 -20.59 -8.75 15.32
C GLY A 79 -20.78 -9.82 16.40
N ILE A 80 -20.24 -11.02 16.26
CA ILE A 80 -20.30 -12.02 17.31
C ILE A 80 -19.22 -11.69 18.33
N LYS A 81 -19.58 -10.88 19.34
CA LYS A 81 -18.85 -10.74 20.60
C LYS A 81 -18.94 -12.05 21.41
N ASP A 82 -18.57 -13.15 20.79
CA ASP A 82 -18.28 -14.36 21.54
C ASP A 82 -16.82 -14.27 21.96
N THR A 83 -16.61 -14.05 23.26
CA THR A 83 -15.30 -14.05 23.90
C THR A 83 -14.61 -15.42 23.81
N THR A 84 -15.26 -16.43 23.20
CA THR A 84 -14.70 -17.75 22.88
C THR A 84 -14.35 -17.93 21.40
N SER A 85 -14.57 -16.92 20.54
CA SER A 85 -14.18 -16.98 19.12
C SER A 85 -12.67 -17.20 18.99
N THR A 86 -12.28 -18.40 18.57
CA THR A 86 -10.91 -18.84 18.34
C THR A 86 -10.34 -18.38 17.01
N ASN A 87 -11.10 -17.61 16.21
CA ASN A 87 -10.66 -17.14 14.91
C ASN A 87 -9.95 -15.79 15.05
N PRO A 88 -8.60 -15.74 14.93
CA PRO A 88 -7.84 -14.52 15.20
C PRO A 88 -7.97 -13.47 14.07
N GLY A 89 -8.82 -13.71 13.07
CA GLY A 89 -8.94 -12.88 11.87
C GLY A 89 -7.74 -13.04 10.94
N TRP A 90 -7.81 -12.42 9.76
CA TRP A 90 -6.77 -12.52 8.75
C TRP A 90 -5.39 -12.02 9.24
N TRP A 91 -5.39 -10.92 10.01
CA TRP A 91 -4.18 -10.31 10.56
C TRP A 91 -3.57 -11.09 11.73
N GLY A 92 -4.31 -12.03 12.34
CA GLY A 92 -3.87 -12.70 13.55
C GLY A 92 -3.87 -11.80 14.79
N THR A 93 -3.46 -12.31 15.95
CA THR A 93 -3.47 -11.55 17.22
C THR A 93 -2.06 -11.12 17.62
N PRO A 94 -1.78 -9.81 17.78
CA PRO A 94 -0.51 -9.30 18.26
C PRO A 94 -0.41 -9.51 19.77
N LYS A 95 0.42 -10.46 20.19
CA LYS A 95 0.67 -10.77 21.61
C LYS A 95 2.14 -11.12 21.85
N GLY A 96 2.69 -10.61 22.94
CA GLY A 96 4.03 -10.93 23.42
C GLY A 96 4.94 -9.70 23.55
N PRO A 97 6.25 -9.92 23.82
CA PRO A 97 7.24 -8.87 23.93
C PRO A 97 7.42 -8.10 22.61
N VAL A 98 7.96 -6.88 22.69
CA VAL A 98 8.21 -5.99 21.52
C VAL A 98 9.00 -6.70 20.41
N ALA A 99 10.05 -7.46 20.76
CA ALA A 99 10.84 -8.21 19.79
C ALA A 99 9.99 -9.21 18.99
N LEU A 100 9.13 -9.97 19.68
CA LEU A 100 8.24 -10.95 19.04
C LEU A 100 7.16 -10.28 18.20
N LEU A 101 6.66 -9.11 18.63
CA LEU A 101 5.70 -8.33 17.83
C LEU A 101 6.35 -7.83 16.53
N ASN A 102 7.60 -7.38 16.58
CA ASN A 102 8.34 -6.92 15.41
C ASN A 102 8.62 -8.06 14.44
N GLU A 103 9.06 -9.21 14.94
CA GLU A 103 9.30 -10.43 14.15
C GLU A 103 8.03 -10.87 13.41
N ARG A 104 6.92 -11.05 14.14
CA ARG A 104 5.65 -11.47 13.54
C ARG A 104 5.07 -10.43 12.58
N ALA A 105 5.27 -9.14 12.84
CA ALA A 105 4.88 -8.11 11.90
C ALA A 105 5.69 -8.20 10.59
N LEU A 106 6.97 -8.56 10.66
CA LEU A 106 7.80 -8.80 9.49
C LEU A 106 7.32 -10.03 8.69
N ASP A 107 6.88 -11.09 9.37
CA ASP A 107 6.26 -12.24 8.70
C ASP A 107 4.99 -11.82 7.94
N LEU A 108 4.15 -10.97 8.54
CA LEU A 108 2.98 -10.39 7.87
C LEU A 108 3.37 -9.53 6.66
N PHE A 109 4.44 -8.75 6.77
CA PHE A 109 4.96 -7.98 5.65
C PHE A 109 5.28 -8.89 4.47
N TRP A 110 6.05 -9.96 4.69
CA TRP A 110 6.43 -10.89 3.64
C TRP A 110 5.24 -11.69 3.10
N ARG A 111 4.32 -12.10 3.97
CA ARG A 111 3.06 -12.75 3.56
C ARG A 111 2.30 -11.90 2.55
N VAL A 112 2.12 -10.61 2.82
CA VAL A 112 1.42 -9.69 1.90
C VAL A 112 2.27 -9.43 0.65
N MET A 113 3.56 -9.10 0.79
CA MET A 113 4.40 -8.69 -0.34
C MET A 113 4.69 -9.82 -1.34
N ASN A 114 4.76 -11.06 -0.86
CA ASN A 114 4.98 -12.24 -1.72
C ASN A 114 3.70 -12.70 -2.41
N SER A 115 2.54 -12.48 -1.78
CA SER A 115 1.23 -12.85 -2.33
C SER A 115 0.48 -11.68 -2.96
N ALA A 116 1.14 -10.52 -3.13
CA ALA A 116 0.51 -9.33 -3.68
C ALA A 116 0.13 -9.57 -5.15
N SER A 117 -1.17 -9.67 -5.42
CA SER A 117 -1.75 -9.83 -6.75
C SER A 117 -2.19 -8.50 -7.36
N TRP A 118 -2.35 -7.48 -6.52
CA TRP A 118 -2.78 -6.16 -6.94
C TRP A 118 -1.87 -5.10 -6.30
N ARG A 119 -1.37 -4.19 -7.14
CA ARG A 119 -0.54 -3.06 -6.70
C ARG A 119 -1.07 -1.81 -7.35
N ASN A 120 -1.12 -0.70 -6.64
CA ASN A 120 -1.54 0.57 -7.22
C ASN A 120 -0.71 1.72 -6.70
N LEU A 121 -0.52 2.71 -7.57
CA LEU A 121 0.13 3.98 -7.27
C LEU A 121 -0.82 5.09 -7.72
N HIS A 122 -1.29 5.88 -6.77
CA HIS A 122 -2.31 6.89 -7.03
C HIS A 122 -2.10 8.13 -6.18
N TRP A 123 -2.71 9.24 -6.62
CA TRP A 123 -2.66 10.50 -5.90
C TRP A 123 -3.76 10.55 -4.83
N LEU A 124 -3.36 10.90 -3.63
CA LEU A 124 -4.24 11.47 -2.61
C LEU A 124 -4.22 13.00 -2.72
N PRO A 125 -5.21 13.71 -2.13
CA PRO A 125 -5.19 15.16 -2.06
C PRO A 125 -3.88 15.70 -1.48
N HIS A 126 -3.53 16.94 -1.86
CA HIS A 126 -2.32 17.65 -1.40
C HIS A 126 -1.00 17.02 -1.88
N GLN A 127 -0.97 16.46 -3.09
CA GLN A 127 0.24 15.90 -3.69
C GLN A 127 0.88 14.78 -2.87
N VAL A 128 0.05 13.94 -2.24
CA VAL A 128 0.52 12.77 -1.53
C VAL A 128 0.40 11.57 -2.45
N LEU A 129 1.54 10.98 -2.80
CA LEU A 129 1.60 9.77 -3.59
C LEU A 129 1.34 8.57 -2.67
N ALA A 130 0.38 7.72 -3.00
CA ALA A 130 0.03 6.54 -2.23
C ALA A 130 0.30 5.27 -3.03
N TYR A 131 1.08 4.37 -2.42
CA TYR A 131 1.34 3.04 -2.94
C TYR A 131 0.59 2.00 -2.10
N GLU A 132 -0.13 1.11 -2.76
CA GLU A 132 -0.82 -0.01 -2.14
C GLU A 132 -0.38 -1.32 -2.75
N ALA A 133 -0.21 -2.34 -1.90
CA ALA A 133 -0.04 -3.73 -2.31
C ALA A 133 -1.09 -4.57 -1.57
N ARG A 134 -1.87 -5.36 -2.32
CA ARG A 134 -2.96 -6.18 -1.81
C ARG A 134 -2.86 -7.62 -2.29
N VAL A 135 -3.27 -8.53 -1.42
CA VAL A 135 -3.44 -9.96 -1.72
C VAL A 135 -4.81 -10.20 -2.39
N PRO A 136 -5.07 -11.37 -3.00
CA PRO A 136 -6.34 -11.67 -3.66
C PRO A 136 -7.58 -11.47 -2.77
N GLU A 137 -7.47 -11.73 -1.47
CA GLU A 137 -8.54 -11.56 -0.49
C GLU A 137 -8.85 -10.09 -0.20
N GLY A 138 -8.09 -9.14 -0.75
CA GLY A 138 -8.30 -7.70 -0.64
C GLY A 138 -7.56 -7.03 0.51
N TYR A 139 -7.03 -7.79 1.48
CA TYR A 139 -6.15 -7.28 2.53
C TYR A 139 -4.85 -6.74 1.92
N GLY A 140 -4.24 -5.76 2.57
CA GLY A 140 -2.99 -5.21 2.06
C GLY A 140 -2.29 -4.24 2.98
N MET A 141 -1.34 -3.52 2.38
CA MET A 141 -0.51 -2.53 3.03
C MET A 141 -0.43 -1.27 2.18
N ARG A 142 -0.31 -0.11 2.85
CA ARG A 142 -0.21 1.20 2.22
C ARG A 142 1.03 1.95 2.69
N TRP A 143 1.72 2.56 1.73
CA TRP A 143 2.78 3.53 1.95
C TRP A 143 2.40 4.85 1.29
N SER A 144 3.00 5.94 1.76
CA SER A 144 2.85 7.24 1.12
C SER A 144 4.16 8.00 1.05
N GLN A 145 4.26 8.86 0.05
CA GLN A 145 5.33 9.84 -0.10
C GLN A 145 4.68 11.21 -0.24
N ASP A 146 5.04 12.14 0.64
CA ASP A 146 4.54 13.51 0.58
C ASP A 146 5.37 14.32 -0.40
N LEU A 147 4.74 14.79 -1.48
CA LEU A 147 5.36 15.59 -2.53
C LEU A 147 4.87 17.05 -2.50
N SER A 148 4.25 17.48 -1.39
CA SER A 148 3.98 18.88 -1.16
C SER A 148 5.29 19.69 -1.22
N GLY A 149 5.21 20.85 -1.87
CA GLY A 149 6.34 21.74 -2.14
C GLY A 149 7.13 21.44 -3.42
N ILE A 150 6.79 20.39 -4.19
CA ILE A 150 7.37 20.14 -5.51
C ILE A 150 6.41 20.64 -6.59
N GLN A 151 6.87 21.46 -7.54
CA GLN A 151 6.03 21.86 -8.67
C GLN A 151 5.88 20.70 -9.65
N GLN A 152 4.71 20.58 -10.29
CA GLN A 152 4.42 19.48 -11.21
C GLN A 152 5.41 19.43 -12.40
N VAL A 153 5.98 20.58 -12.78
CA VAL A 153 7.05 20.68 -13.80
C VAL A 153 8.34 20.01 -13.35
N ASP A 154 8.65 20.03 -12.05
CA ASP A 154 9.86 19.40 -11.51
C ASP A 154 9.73 17.87 -11.52
N LEU A 155 8.52 17.32 -11.34
CA LEU A 155 8.27 15.86 -11.45
C LEU A 155 8.61 15.31 -12.85
N GLN A 156 8.57 16.16 -13.87
CA GLN A 156 8.89 15.81 -15.25
C GLN A 156 10.37 16.07 -15.60
N SER A 157 11.09 16.85 -14.82
CA SER A 157 12.52 17.13 -15.03
C SER A 157 13.41 16.04 -14.44
N VAL A 158 14.61 15.87 -14.99
CA VAL A 158 15.59 14.91 -14.46
C VAL A 158 16.02 15.27 -13.04
N GLU A 159 16.21 16.56 -12.77
CA GLU A 159 16.62 17.07 -11.45
C GLU A 159 15.52 16.88 -10.39
N GLY A 160 14.26 17.13 -10.75
CA GLY A 160 13.17 16.89 -9.82
C GLY A 160 12.97 15.40 -9.53
N ARG A 161 13.14 14.51 -10.53
CA ARG A 161 13.16 13.05 -10.32
C ARG A 161 14.28 12.58 -9.39
N GLU A 162 15.47 13.19 -9.46
CA GLU A 162 16.56 12.92 -8.49
C GLU A 162 16.15 13.37 -7.08
N SER A 163 15.56 14.57 -6.93
CA SER A 163 15.10 15.06 -5.62
C SER A 163 14.01 14.18 -4.97
N LEU A 164 13.25 13.43 -5.77
CA LEU A 164 12.26 12.46 -5.29
C LEU A 164 12.90 11.19 -4.71
N LYS A 165 14.11 10.83 -5.14
CA LYS A 165 14.82 9.64 -4.64
C LYS A 165 15.19 9.78 -3.16
N ASP A 166 15.46 11.01 -2.72
CA ASP A 166 15.81 11.33 -1.33
C ASP A 166 14.58 11.40 -0.40
N ARG A 167 13.37 11.52 -0.97
CA ARG A 167 12.14 11.54 -0.17
C ARG A 167 11.77 10.11 0.25
N LEU A 168 11.80 9.86 1.55
CA LEU A 168 11.50 8.55 2.09
C LEU A 168 10.01 8.22 2.01
N TRP A 169 9.71 6.99 1.63
CA TRP A 169 8.38 6.40 1.77
C TRP A 169 8.06 6.18 3.24
N ILE A 170 6.81 6.42 3.62
CA ILE A 170 6.31 6.23 4.98
C ILE A 170 5.26 5.14 4.97
N PHE A 171 5.44 4.11 5.81
CA PHE A 171 4.41 3.10 6.02
C PHE A 171 3.20 3.71 6.74
N ARG A 172 2.02 3.61 6.13
CA ARG A 172 0.79 4.22 6.64
C ARG A 172 -0.09 3.22 7.39
N GLY A 173 -0.01 1.95 7.05
CA GLY A 173 -0.71 0.90 7.77
C GLY A 173 -1.21 -0.22 6.86
N PHE A 174 -2.00 -1.09 7.46
CA PHE A 174 -2.70 -2.16 6.78
C PHE A 174 -4.00 -1.63 6.17
N VAL A 175 -4.53 -2.37 5.19
CA VAL A 175 -5.77 -2.00 4.50
C VAL A 175 -6.68 -3.20 4.43
N GLU A 176 -7.96 -2.99 4.77
CA GLU A 176 -8.99 -4.02 4.71
C GLU A 176 -9.50 -4.21 3.26
N PRO A 177 -10.12 -5.36 2.95
CA PRO A 177 -10.83 -5.57 1.71
C PRO A 177 -11.86 -4.46 1.47
N MET A 178 -12.02 -4.05 0.21
CA MET A 178 -13.07 -3.08 -0.14
C MET A 178 -14.44 -3.72 0.08
N VAL A 179 -15.20 -3.16 1.02
CA VAL A 179 -16.60 -3.53 1.22
C VAL A 179 -17.46 -2.58 0.40
N GLU A 180 -18.33 -3.13 -0.45
CA GLU A 180 -19.32 -2.34 -1.18
C GLU A 180 -20.24 -1.62 -0.18
N GLY A 181 -20.41 -0.30 -0.32
CA GLY A 181 -21.13 0.52 0.67
C GLY A 181 -20.41 0.67 2.02
N GLY A 182 -19.13 0.30 2.15
CA GLY A 182 -18.41 0.34 3.43
C GLY A 182 -18.45 1.72 4.11
N HIS A 183 -18.31 2.80 3.36
CA HIS A 183 -18.42 4.16 3.88
C HIS A 183 -19.79 4.45 4.52
N GLU A 184 -20.87 3.93 3.93
CA GLU A 184 -22.24 4.06 4.44
C GLU A 184 -22.45 3.19 5.69
N ASN A 185 -21.74 2.06 5.78
CA ASN A 185 -21.74 1.14 6.91
C ASN A 185 -20.73 1.50 8.02
N GLY A 186 -20.22 2.73 8.03
CA GLY A 186 -19.35 3.22 9.11
C GLY A 186 -17.90 2.72 9.04
N TRP A 187 -17.44 2.28 7.87
CA TRP A 187 -16.04 1.92 7.64
C TRP A 187 -15.14 3.15 7.85
N ARG A 188 -14.20 3.04 8.79
CA ARG A 188 -13.24 4.09 9.12
C ARG A 188 -11.88 3.70 8.55
N HIS A 189 -11.34 4.56 7.67
CA HIS A 189 -9.98 4.44 7.13
C HIS A 189 -8.96 4.29 8.27
#